data_AF-A0A1V4YM82-F1
#
_entry.id   AF-A0A1V4YM82-F1
#
_cell.length_a   1.000
_cell.length_b   1.000
_cell.length_c   1.000
_cell.angle_alpha   90.00
_cell.angle_beta   90.00
_cell.angle_gamma   90.00
#
_symmetry.space_group_name_H-M   'P 1'
#
loop_
_entity.id
_entity.type
_entity.pdbx_description
1 polymer ?
#
loop_
_entity_poly.entity_id
_entity_poly.type
_entity_poly.pdbx_seq_one_letter_code
_entity_poly.pdbx_strand_id
1 'polypeptide(L)' 'MIPVRCLSCGKVVSAYFEEYKKRTDEGENPKEVLNDLGIDKYCCRRMFIAHVEVW' A
#
# COMPACT_ATOMS: atom_id res chain seq x y z
N MET A 1 -9.19 1.50 7.78
CA MET A 1 -9.20 0.03 7.54
C MET A 1 -9.01 -0.20 6.05
N ILE A 2 -7.90 -0.84 5.65
CA ILE A 2 -7.60 -1.14 4.25
C ILE A 2 -8.27 -2.45 3.83
N PRO A 3 -8.76 -2.59 2.58
CA PRO A 3 -9.21 -3.88 2.07
C PRO A 3 -8.13 -4.97 2.20
N VAL A 4 -8.54 -6.19 2.58
CA VAL A 4 -7.60 -7.32 2.78
C VAL A 4 -6.85 -7.67 1.49
N ARG A 5 -7.57 -7.62 0.35
CA ARG A 5 -7.07 -7.88 -1.00
C ARG A 5 -7.34 -6.68 -1.91
N CYS A 6 -6.50 -6.47 -2.91
CA CYS A 6 -6.77 -5.49 -3.95
C CYS A 6 -8.01 -5.89 -4.76
N LEU A 7 -8.90 -4.92 -4.99
CA LEU A 7 -10.17 -5.09 -5.68
C LEU A 7 -10.02 -5.51 -7.16
N SER A 8 -8.88 -5.26 -7.79
CA SER A 8 -8.64 -5.63 -9.20
C SER A 8 -7.73 -6.84 -9.36
N CYS A 9 -6.60 -6.89 -8.63
CA CYS A 9 -5.58 -7.93 -8.80
C CYS A 9 -5.76 -9.13 -7.85
N GLY A 10 -6.56 -9.00 -6.78
CA GLY A 10 -6.73 -10.04 -5.77
C GLY A 10 -5.51 -10.28 -4.86
N LYS A 11 -4.38 -9.59 -5.10
CA LYS A 11 -3.18 -9.67 -4.25
C LYS A 11 -3.52 -9.19 -2.84
N VAL A 12 -2.97 -9.85 -1.82
CA VAL A 12 -3.09 -9.43 -0.42
C VAL A 12 -2.34 -8.12 -0.24
N VAL A 13 -3.04 -7.06 0.17
CA VAL A 13 -2.46 -5.72 0.37
C VAL A 13 -2.41 -5.32 1.84
N SER A 14 -3.29 -5.89 2.67
CA SER A 14 -3.35 -5.63 4.12
C SER A 14 -2.04 -5.93 4.85
N ALA A 15 -1.39 -7.05 4.54
CA ALA A 15 -0.14 -7.46 5.17
C ALA A 15 1.02 -6.46 4.95
N TYR A 16 1.00 -5.72 3.84
CA TYR A 16 2.06 -4.77 3.49
C TYR A 16 1.74 -3.33 3.93
N PHE A 17 0.51 -3.07 4.40
CA PHE A 17 0.06 -1.71 4.71
C PHE A 17 0.73 -1.14 5.95
N GLU A 18 0.95 -1.96 6.97
CA GLU A 18 1.56 -1.53 8.22
C GLU A 18 3.02 -1.08 8.01
N GLU A 19 3.76 -1.84 7.20
CA GLU A 19 5.12 -1.50 6.82
C GLU A 19 5.19 -0.30 5.87
N TYR A 20 4.27 -0.21 4.90
CA TYR A 20 4.13 0.97 4.05
C TYR A 20 3.87 2.24 4.88
N LYS A 21 2.97 2.16 5.88
CA LYS A 21 2.64 3.30 6.75
C LYS A 21 3.85 3.72 7.59
N LYS A 22 4.54 2.76 8.21
CA LYS A 22 5.73 3.03 9.01
C LYS A 22 6.82 3.76 8.21
N ARG A 23 7.18 3.22 7.03
CA ARG A 23 8.22 3.82 6.18
C ARG A 23 7.80 5.19 5.61
N THR A 24 6.52 5.35 5.31
CA THR A 24 5.98 6.64 4.85
C THR A 24 5.99 7.69 5.98
N ASP A 25 5.77 7.28 7.23
CA ASP A 25 5.86 8.14 8.43
C ASP A 25 7.31 8.52 8.75
N GLU A 26 8.26 7.61 8.52
CA GLU A 26 9.70 7.87 8.56
C GLU A 26 10.19 8.85 7.46
N GLY A 27 9.31 9.24 6.54
CA GLY A 27 9.59 10.22 5.49
C GLY A 27 10.19 9.63 4.20
N GLU A 28 10.16 8.30 4.04
CA GLU A 28 10.57 7.67 2.78
C GLU A 28 9.58 7.97 1.65
N ASN A 29 10.07 7.95 0.42
CA ASN A 29 9.23 8.20 -0.74
C ASN A 29 8.26 7.03 -0.95
N PRO A 30 6.93 7.25 -0.96
CA PRO A 30 5.96 6.16 -1.07
C PRO A 30 6.12 5.35 -2.36
N LYS A 31 6.70 5.94 -3.42
CA LYS A 31 6.98 5.21 -4.66
C LYS A 31 8.09 4.18 -4.48
N GLU A 32 9.14 4.51 -3.75
CA GLU A 32 10.27 3.60 -3.48
C GLU A 32 9.87 2.51 -2.52
N VAL A 33 9.11 2.86 -1.48
CA VAL A 33 8.53 1.88 -0.53
C VAL A 33 7.63 0.86 -1.27
N LEU A 34 6.77 1.31 -2.19
CA LEU A 34 5.93 0.41 -2.97
C LEU A 34 6.72 -0.48 -3.94
N ASN A 35 7.87 0.00 -4.43
CA ASN A 35 8.77 -0.80 -5.26
C ASN A 35 9.50 -1.86 -4.42
N ASP A 36 9.98 -1.49 -3.23
CA ASP A 36 10.67 -2.40 -2.30
C ASP A 36 9.74 -3.51 -1.79
N LEU A 37 8.48 -3.19 -1.52
CA LEU A 37 7.43 -4.15 -1.15
C LEU A 37 7.01 -5.07 -2.32
N GLY A 38 7.59 -4.95 -3.51
CA GLY A 38 7.28 -5.78 -4.68
C GLY A 38 5.86 -5.57 -5.21
N ILE A 39 5.35 -4.34 -5.11
CA ILE A 39 4.01 -3.97 -5.61
C ILE A 39 4.17 -3.30 -6.98
N ASP A 40 4.39 -4.08 -8.03
CA ASP A 40 4.60 -3.55 -9.38
C ASP A 40 3.33 -3.04 -10.06
N LYS A 41 2.20 -3.70 -9.80
CA LYS A 41 0.94 -3.40 -10.51
C LYS A 41 0.30 -2.12 -9.96
N TYR A 42 -0.02 -1.19 -10.86
CA TYR A 42 -0.68 0.08 -10.55
C TYR A 42 -2.01 -0.10 -9.80
N CYS A 43 -2.76 -1.17 -10.09
CA CYS A 43 -4.05 -1.45 -9.45
C CYS A 43 -3.90 -1.78 -7.96
N CYS A 44 -2.82 -2.47 -7.58
CA CYS A 44 -2.51 -2.77 -6.20
C CYS A 44 -1.90 -1.51 -5.51
N ARG A 45 -1.09 -0.70 -6.21
CA ARG A 45 -0.54 0.59 -5.68
C ARG A 45 -1.61 1.62 -5.34
N ARG A 46 -2.66 1.72 -6.18
CA ARG A 46 -3.79 2.63 -5.95
C ARG A 46 -4.44 2.42 -4.58
N MET A 47 -4.45 1.18 -4.07
CA MET A 47 -5.02 0.87 -2.77
C MET A 47 -4.24 1.49 -1.61
N PHE A 48 -2.94 1.77 -1.77
CA PHE A 48 -2.12 2.42 -0.73
C PHE A 48 -2.19 3.94 -0.84
N ILE A 49 -2.11 4.47 -2.06
CA ILE A 49 -2.09 5.92 -2.31
C ILE A 49 -3.45 6.56 -2.03
N ALA A 50 -4.54 5.90 -2.42
CA ALA A 50 -5.89 6.43 -2.24
C ALA A 50 -6.53 6.02 -0.90
N HIS A 51 -5.81 5.31 -0.04
CA HIS A 51 -6.32 4.94 1.27
C HIS A 51 -6.25 6.14 2.21
N VAL A 52 -7.42 6.63 2.59
CA VAL A 52 -7.57 7.63 3.64
C VAL A 52 -8.07 6.91 4.89
N GLU A 53 -7.33 7.07 5.98
CA GLU A 53 -7.74 6.59 7.30
C GLU A 53 -8.83 7.53 7.82
N VAL A 54 -10.09 7.21 7.56
CA VAL A 54 -11.22 8.09 7.92
C VAL A 54 -11.74 7.89 9.34
N TRP A 55 -11.12 7.03 10.15
CA TRP A 55 -11.47 6.71 11.54
C TRP A 55 -10.25 6.21 12.29
#